data_AF-A0A939A8B5-F1
#
_entry.id   AF-A0A939A8B5-F1
#
_cell.length_a   1.000
_cell.length_b   1.000
_cell.length_c   1.000
_cell.angle_alpha   90.00
_cell.angle_beta   90.00
_cell.angle_gamma   90.00
#
_symmetry.space_group_name_H-M   'P 1'
#
loop_
_entity.id
_entity.type
_entity.pdbx_description
1 polymer ?
#
loop_
_entity_poly.entity_id
_entity_poly.type
_entity_poly.pdbx_seq_one_letter_code
_entity_poly.pdbx_strand_id
1 'polypeptide(L)'
;MERASLTDSTRSYEKIVTHNDFDGIVSAALCARALGVGKILFAGPLTILRSQITITEKDVVCDLPYPLQCGLWFDHHEGNRQELEYRKIDPASIPGRFDLKLSCSRVVFDYFSERMELPPHFTQAVDEADIIDGFTYSSLEEWRRETPGKMIDLTLKVHFSSAEEQASHMRNVVRELRDRPIEEVSQLDFVQRRLKQYREEEGRMLKVIRDSSYFIEQDEKREIVVIDLTSYQRRPLLIKNLALLIYPEALSVLE
;
A
#
# COMPACT_ATOMS: atom_id res chain seq x y z
N MET A 1 28.68 34.57 5.85
CA MET A 1 27.56 33.68 6.22
C MET A 1 26.54 33.78 5.11
N GLU A 2 26.75 32.95 4.09
CA GLU A 2 26.00 32.97 2.84
C GLU A 2 24.70 32.19 3.07
N ARG A 3 23.57 32.90 3.01
CA ARG A 3 22.25 32.26 2.96
C ARG A 3 22.13 31.62 1.59
N ALA A 4 22.23 30.29 1.53
CA ALA A 4 21.89 29.55 0.31
C ALA A 4 20.38 29.70 0.05
N SER A 5 20.04 30.63 -0.84
CA SER A 5 18.76 30.64 -1.54
C SER A 5 18.79 29.56 -2.61
N LEU A 6 18.04 28.48 -2.43
CA LEU A 6 17.79 27.49 -3.48
C LEU A 6 16.30 27.17 -3.51
N THR A 7 15.55 28.07 -4.13
CA THR A 7 14.39 27.65 -4.91
C THR A 7 14.94 26.89 -6.12
N ASP A 8 15.05 25.57 -6.05
CA ASP A 8 15.26 24.74 -7.24
C ASP A 8 13.96 24.72 -8.06
N SER A 9 13.73 25.80 -8.80
CA SER A 9 12.53 26.04 -9.59
C SER A 9 12.66 25.50 -11.03
N THR A 10 13.42 24.41 -11.27
CA THR A 10 13.65 23.92 -12.65
C THR A 10 13.50 22.42 -12.89
N ARG A 11 13.39 21.57 -11.87
CA ARG A 11 13.07 20.15 -12.07
C ARG A 11 11.56 19.92 -12.11
N SER A 12 11.02 19.86 -13.34
CA SER A 12 9.65 19.35 -13.56
C SER A 12 9.67 17.83 -13.58
N TYR A 13 9.06 17.21 -12.59
CA TYR A 13 8.80 15.77 -12.57
C TYR A 13 7.64 15.43 -13.53
N GLU A 14 7.69 14.28 -14.19
CA GLU A 14 6.72 13.87 -15.22
C GLU A 14 5.72 12.84 -14.71
N LYS A 15 6.14 11.88 -13.87
CA LYS A 15 5.25 10.89 -13.24
C LYS A 15 5.76 10.42 -11.88
N ILE A 16 4.83 9.93 -11.08
CA ILE A 16 5.09 9.19 -9.84
C ILE A 16 4.86 7.71 -10.12
N VAL A 17 5.84 6.88 -9.81
CA VAL A 17 5.78 5.41 -9.87
C VAL A 17 5.73 4.89 -8.44
N THR A 18 4.73 4.11 -8.08
CA THR A 18 4.56 3.67 -6.69
C THR A 18 3.94 2.29 -6.57
N HIS A 19 4.04 1.69 -5.39
CA HIS A 19 3.41 0.42 -5.07
C HIS A 19 1.88 0.49 -5.14
N ASN A 20 1.23 -0.65 -5.39
CA ASN A 20 -0.20 -0.74 -5.69
C ASN A 20 -1.07 -1.05 -4.47
N ASP A 21 -0.68 -0.56 -3.29
CA ASP A 21 -1.40 -0.69 -2.03
C ASP A 21 -1.78 0.68 -1.45
N PHE A 22 -2.25 0.67 -0.20
CA PHE A 22 -2.68 1.89 0.46
C PHE A 22 -1.53 2.86 0.75
N ASP A 23 -0.35 2.35 1.15
CA ASP A 23 0.82 3.20 1.42
C ASP A 23 1.33 3.89 0.16
N GLY A 24 1.43 3.16 -0.96
CA GLY A 24 1.75 3.73 -2.26
C GLY A 24 0.73 4.79 -2.71
N ILE A 25 -0.57 4.59 -2.44
CA ILE A 25 -1.61 5.59 -2.73
C ILE A 25 -1.41 6.88 -1.93
N VAL A 26 -1.16 6.79 -0.62
CA VAL A 26 -0.94 7.97 0.24
C VAL A 26 0.37 8.67 -0.15
N SER A 27 1.43 7.90 -0.42
CA SER A 27 2.72 8.38 -0.93
C SER A 27 2.56 9.16 -2.24
N ALA A 28 1.78 8.62 -3.18
CA ALA A 28 1.49 9.30 -4.44
C ALA A 28 0.67 10.58 -4.26
N ALA A 29 -0.30 10.60 -3.35
CA ALA A 29 -1.10 11.81 -3.09
C ALA A 29 -0.24 12.94 -2.50
N LEU A 30 0.66 12.62 -1.57
CA LEU A 30 1.63 13.55 -1.00
C LEU A 30 2.59 14.09 -2.07
N CYS A 31 3.23 13.21 -2.85
CA CYS A 31 4.12 13.60 -3.95
C CYS A 31 3.38 14.45 -5.01
N ALA A 32 2.16 14.07 -5.38
CA ALA A 32 1.36 14.81 -6.34
C ALA A 32 1.04 16.22 -5.85
N ARG A 33 0.75 16.37 -4.55
CA ARG A 33 0.52 17.68 -3.92
C ARG A 33 1.78 18.52 -3.85
N ALA A 34 2.88 17.95 -3.38
CA ALA A 34 4.14 18.66 -3.14
C ALA A 34 4.83 19.08 -4.43
N LEU A 35 4.76 18.24 -5.48
CA LEU A 35 5.52 18.42 -6.72
C LEU A 35 4.67 18.89 -7.91
N GLY A 36 3.34 18.95 -7.77
CA GLY A 36 2.44 19.31 -8.85
C GLY A 36 2.36 18.27 -9.98
N VAL A 37 2.67 16.99 -9.69
CA VAL A 37 2.68 15.90 -10.68
C VAL A 37 1.32 15.21 -10.70
N GLY A 38 0.70 15.14 -11.89
CA GLY A 38 -0.62 14.49 -12.05
C GLY A 38 -0.59 13.05 -12.56
N LYS A 39 0.53 12.60 -13.15
CA LYS A 39 0.63 11.27 -13.76
C LYS A 39 1.14 10.26 -12.74
N ILE A 40 0.33 9.24 -12.44
CA ILE A 40 0.65 8.17 -11.49
C ILE A 40 0.69 6.83 -12.24
N LEU A 41 1.72 6.03 -11.98
CA LEU A 41 1.90 4.67 -12.47
C LEU A 41 2.06 3.73 -11.28
N PHE A 42 1.20 2.73 -11.19
CA PHE A 42 1.32 1.69 -10.17
C PHE A 42 2.15 0.51 -10.70
N ALA A 43 3.05 0.01 -9.88
CA ALA A 43 3.93 -1.11 -10.22
C ALA A 43 4.18 -1.98 -8.98
N GLY A 44 4.53 -3.26 -9.20
CA GLY A 44 5.05 -4.12 -8.13
C GLY A 44 6.57 -4.13 -8.11
N PRO A 45 7.21 -4.63 -7.03
CA PRO A 45 8.67 -4.64 -6.89
C PRO A 45 9.38 -5.38 -8.03
N LEU A 46 8.81 -6.52 -8.47
CA LEU A 46 9.35 -7.30 -9.58
C LEU A 46 9.34 -6.55 -10.91
N THR A 47 8.38 -5.66 -11.14
CA THR A 47 8.32 -4.83 -12.35
C THR A 47 9.51 -3.86 -12.40
N ILE A 48 9.91 -3.33 -11.25
CA ILE A 48 11.04 -2.42 -11.10
C ILE A 48 12.36 -3.18 -11.24
N LEU A 49 12.52 -4.28 -10.51
CA LEU A 49 13.74 -5.10 -10.53
C LEU A 49 14.04 -5.69 -11.91
N ARG A 50 12.99 -5.96 -12.71
CA ARG A 50 13.12 -6.47 -14.09
C ARG A 50 13.17 -5.36 -15.14
N SER A 51 13.19 -4.09 -14.75
CA SER A 51 13.20 -2.93 -15.66
C SER A 51 12.10 -2.98 -16.72
N GLN A 52 10.91 -3.47 -16.36
CA GLN A 52 9.78 -3.65 -17.30
C GLN A 52 9.09 -2.34 -17.66
N ILE A 53 9.38 -1.26 -16.93
CA ILE A 53 8.89 0.09 -17.18
C ILE A 53 10.07 1.06 -17.27
N THR A 54 9.94 2.08 -18.13
CA THR A 54 10.97 3.12 -18.27
C THR A 54 10.85 4.14 -17.14
N ILE A 55 11.91 4.26 -16.35
CA ILE A 55 12.08 5.24 -15.29
C ILE A 55 13.31 6.11 -15.63
N THR A 56 13.19 7.41 -15.40
CA THR A 56 14.17 8.44 -15.75
C THR A 56 14.35 9.41 -14.58
N GLU A 57 15.31 10.32 -14.67
CA GLU A 57 15.54 11.39 -13.68
C GLU A 57 14.39 12.38 -13.52
N LYS A 58 13.33 12.28 -14.33
CA LYS A 58 12.11 13.08 -14.19
C LYS A 58 11.00 12.33 -13.45
N ASP A 59 11.26 11.12 -12.98
CA ASP A 59 10.26 10.28 -12.33
C ASP A 59 10.52 10.21 -10.83
N VAL A 60 9.44 10.20 -10.05
CA VAL A 60 9.50 9.97 -8.61
C VAL A 60 9.12 8.53 -8.34
N VAL A 61 9.89 7.82 -7.53
CA VAL A 61 9.63 6.43 -7.16
C VAL A 61 9.37 6.35 -5.67
N CYS A 62 8.21 5.85 -5.27
CA CYS A 62 7.84 5.68 -3.87
C CYS A 62 7.52 4.21 -3.59
N ASP A 63 7.97 3.71 -2.46
CA ASP A 63 7.57 2.41 -1.91
C ASP A 63 7.97 1.21 -2.80
N LEU A 64 9.09 1.36 -3.49
CA LEU A 64 9.56 0.39 -4.49
C LEU A 64 11.08 0.30 -4.44
N PRO A 65 11.67 -0.85 -4.85
CA PRO A 65 13.12 -0.99 -4.96
C PRO A 65 13.74 0.12 -5.82
N TYR A 66 14.97 0.54 -5.48
CA TYR A 66 15.63 1.61 -6.22
C TYR A 66 15.92 1.20 -7.68
N PRO A 67 15.39 1.93 -8.69
CA PRO A 67 15.49 1.55 -10.10
C PRO A 67 16.84 1.88 -10.76
N LEU A 68 17.87 2.23 -9.98
CA LEU A 68 19.15 2.82 -10.39
C LEU A 68 19.11 4.24 -10.94
N GLN A 69 17.96 4.68 -11.44
CA GLN A 69 17.77 6.02 -11.97
C GLN A 69 16.36 6.50 -11.68
N CYS A 70 16.24 7.61 -10.96
CA CYS A 70 15.00 8.35 -10.76
C CYS A 70 15.33 9.77 -10.31
N GLY A 71 14.34 10.66 -10.36
CA GLY A 71 14.48 12.04 -9.91
C GLY A 71 14.36 12.19 -8.39
N LEU A 72 13.50 11.38 -7.76
CA LEU A 72 13.41 11.21 -6.30
C LEU A 72 13.06 9.76 -6.00
N TRP A 73 13.62 9.22 -4.92
CA TRP A 73 13.32 7.89 -4.40
C TRP A 73 12.92 7.98 -2.93
N PHE A 74 11.78 7.40 -2.60
CA PHE A 74 11.29 7.26 -1.24
C PHE A 74 11.01 5.79 -0.96
N ASP A 75 11.54 5.30 0.16
CA ASP A 75 11.34 3.91 0.57
C ASP A 75 11.64 3.74 2.06
N HIS A 76 11.12 2.67 2.64
CA HIS A 76 11.26 2.32 4.04
C HIS A 76 11.62 0.85 4.28
N HIS A 77 11.62 0.03 3.23
CA HIS A 77 11.88 -1.40 3.32
C HIS A 77 13.34 -1.72 3.63
N GLU A 78 13.59 -2.41 4.74
CA GLU A 78 14.94 -2.84 5.10
C GLU A 78 15.60 -3.71 4.01
N GLY A 79 14.82 -4.58 3.35
CA GLY A 79 15.32 -5.43 2.26
C GLY A 79 15.88 -4.64 1.08
N ASN A 80 15.25 -3.52 0.72
CA ASN A 80 15.74 -2.65 -0.35
C ASN A 80 17.01 -1.89 0.07
N ARG A 81 17.13 -1.51 1.36
CA ARG A 81 18.38 -0.95 1.91
C ARG A 81 19.53 -1.96 1.82
N GLN A 82 19.27 -3.22 2.17
CA GLN A 82 20.25 -4.29 2.06
C GLN A 82 20.68 -4.51 0.60
N GLU A 83 19.75 -4.45 -0.35
CA GLU A 83 20.07 -4.51 -1.79
C GLU A 83 21.05 -3.39 -2.20
N LEU A 84 20.81 -2.15 -1.77
CA LEU A 84 21.72 -1.03 -2.04
C LEU A 84 23.12 -1.27 -1.47
N GLU A 85 23.20 -1.81 -0.25
CA GLU A 85 24.46 -2.18 0.40
C GLU A 85 25.23 -3.24 -0.41
N TYR A 86 24.57 -4.31 -0.87
CA TYR A 86 25.18 -5.32 -1.73
C TYR A 86 25.71 -4.73 -3.03
N ARG A 87 25.02 -3.71 -3.56
CA ARG A 87 25.38 -3.01 -4.80
C ARG A 87 26.39 -1.88 -4.58
N LYS A 88 26.77 -1.62 -3.32
CA LYS A 88 27.69 -0.55 -2.91
C LYS A 88 27.17 0.84 -3.31
N ILE A 89 25.86 1.04 -3.21
CA ILE A 89 25.21 2.34 -3.44
C ILE A 89 24.85 2.92 -2.08
N ASP A 90 25.32 4.14 -1.79
CA ASP A 90 24.95 4.87 -0.59
C ASP A 90 23.52 5.44 -0.76
N PRO A 91 22.53 5.05 0.07
CA PRO A 91 21.19 5.61 0.02
C PRO A 91 21.18 7.14 0.14
N ALA A 92 22.12 7.74 0.90
CA ALA A 92 22.21 9.19 1.06
C ALA A 92 22.66 9.93 -0.21
N SER A 93 23.22 9.20 -1.19
CA SER A 93 23.57 9.74 -2.50
C SER A 93 22.37 9.79 -3.47
N ILE A 94 21.26 9.13 -3.13
CA ILE A 94 20.05 9.08 -3.96
C ILE A 94 19.16 10.27 -3.58
N PRO A 95 18.72 11.11 -4.54
CA PRO A 95 17.75 12.15 -4.25
C PRO A 95 16.45 11.58 -3.68
N GLY A 96 15.91 12.21 -2.63
CA GLY A 96 14.75 11.72 -1.90
C GLY A 96 15.11 11.35 -0.46
N ARG A 97 14.50 10.29 0.08
CA ARG A 97 14.79 9.80 1.44
C ARG A 97 14.48 8.32 1.57
N PHE A 98 15.45 7.60 2.12
CA PHE A 98 15.20 6.30 2.73
C PHE A 98 15.17 6.48 4.26
N ASP A 99 14.18 5.90 4.94
CA ASP A 99 14.14 5.87 6.41
C ASP A 99 13.30 4.68 6.90
N LEU A 100 13.71 4.03 8.00
CA LEU A 100 13.01 2.87 8.58
C LEU A 100 11.78 3.32 9.38
N LYS A 101 10.78 3.85 8.66
CA LYS A 101 9.47 4.24 9.19
C LYS A 101 8.45 3.11 9.01
N LEU A 102 7.30 3.26 9.66
CA LEU A 102 6.20 2.30 9.59
C LEU A 102 5.50 2.26 8.23
N SER A 103 5.74 3.26 7.38
CA SER A 103 5.25 3.34 6.01
C SER A 103 6.16 4.25 5.17
N CYS A 104 6.19 4.05 3.85
CA CYS A 104 6.81 4.97 2.89
C CYS A 104 6.11 6.33 2.89
N SER A 105 4.79 6.39 3.04
CA SER A 105 4.06 7.67 3.08
C SER A 105 4.48 8.53 4.26
N ARG A 106 4.87 7.94 5.40
CA ARG A 106 5.51 8.67 6.50
C ARG A 106 6.86 9.24 6.10
N VAL A 107 7.69 8.48 5.38
CA VAL A 107 8.98 8.97 4.85
C VAL A 107 8.77 10.17 3.94
N VAL A 108 7.78 10.08 3.03
CA VAL A 108 7.40 11.17 2.10
C VAL A 108 6.90 12.39 2.87
N PHE A 109 6.01 12.20 3.86
CA PHE A 109 5.45 13.26 4.69
C PHE A 109 6.54 14.00 5.48
N ASP A 110 7.41 13.27 6.18
CA ASP A 110 8.52 13.84 6.95
C ASP A 110 9.46 14.62 6.02
N TYR A 111 9.77 14.09 4.83
CA TYR A 111 10.65 14.75 3.87
C TYR A 111 10.09 16.10 3.38
N PHE A 112 8.81 16.15 2.99
CA PHE A 112 8.21 17.37 2.45
C PHE A 112 7.83 18.38 3.54
N SER A 113 7.39 17.94 4.72
CA SER A 113 7.01 18.84 5.83
C SER A 113 8.18 19.67 6.36
N GLU A 114 9.42 19.18 6.24
CA GLU A 114 10.64 19.96 6.53
C GLU A 114 10.94 21.06 5.50
N ARG A 115 10.31 21.01 4.32
CA ARG A 115 10.65 21.83 3.14
C ARG A 115 9.52 22.76 2.72
N MET A 116 8.27 22.38 3.01
CA MET A 116 7.08 23.13 2.67
C MET A 116 5.93 22.80 3.63
N GLU A 117 4.94 23.68 3.68
CA GLU A 117 3.71 23.41 4.41
C GLU A 117 2.84 22.41 3.63
N LEU A 118 2.58 21.26 4.23
CA LEU A 118 1.64 20.27 3.72
C LEU A 118 0.24 20.53 4.30
N PRO A 119 -0.84 20.33 3.53
CA PRO A 119 -2.20 20.41 4.06
C PRO A 119 -2.38 19.50 5.30
N PRO A 120 -2.93 20.00 6.41
CA PRO A 120 -3.10 19.22 7.63
C PRO A 120 -3.93 17.95 7.47
N HIS A 121 -4.78 17.87 6.45
CA HIS A 121 -5.63 16.71 6.18
C HIS A 121 -4.85 15.44 5.81
N PHE A 122 -3.57 15.56 5.45
CA PHE A 122 -2.73 14.39 5.16
C PHE A 122 -2.34 13.61 6.42
N THR A 123 -2.27 14.25 7.59
CA THR A 123 -1.74 13.63 8.81
C THR A 123 -2.43 12.30 9.11
N GLN A 124 -3.76 12.28 9.07
CA GLN A 124 -4.50 11.06 9.36
C GLN A 124 -4.33 9.98 8.30
N ALA A 125 -4.22 10.34 7.01
CA ALA A 125 -3.98 9.36 5.96
C ALA A 125 -2.63 8.65 6.17
N VAL A 126 -1.61 9.39 6.61
CA VAL A 126 -0.28 8.85 6.94
C VAL A 126 -0.32 8.03 8.23
N ASP A 127 -1.02 8.50 9.27
CA ASP A 127 -1.19 7.76 10.52
C ASP A 127 -1.88 6.41 10.29
N GLU A 128 -2.90 6.37 9.44
CA GLU A 128 -3.56 5.12 9.06
C GLU A 128 -2.68 4.24 8.17
N ALA A 129 -1.85 4.82 7.30
CA ALA A 129 -0.90 4.06 6.49
C ALA A 129 0.17 3.37 7.35
N ASP A 130 0.70 4.06 8.38
CA ASP A 130 1.63 3.46 9.36
C ASP A 130 1.04 2.24 10.08
N ILE A 131 -0.27 2.27 10.37
CA ILE A 131 -0.95 1.16 11.02
C ILE A 131 -1.20 0.01 10.04
N ILE A 132 -1.66 0.33 8.83
CA ILE A 132 -2.02 -0.66 7.81
C ILE A 132 -0.78 -1.39 7.29
N ASP A 133 0.27 -0.66 6.95
CA ASP A 133 1.49 -1.21 6.35
C ASP A 133 2.38 -1.87 7.41
N GLY A 134 2.64 -1.17 8.52
CA GLY A 134 3.39 -1.72 9.66
C GLY A 134 2.65 -2.81 10.44
N PHE A 135 1.36 -3.05 10.13
CA PHE A 135 0.49 -4.01 10.81
C PHE A 135 0.49 -3.85 12.35
N THR A 136 0.45 -2.61 12.84
CA THR A 136 0.67 -2.28 14.27
C THR A 136 -0.60 -2.32 15.15
N TYR A 137 -1.55 -3.21 14.81
CA TYR A 137 -2.81 -3.36 15.54
C TYR A 137 -2.59 -3.99 16.93
N SER A 138 -3.19 -3.39 17.97
CA SER A 138 -3.06 -3.86 19.35
C SER A 138 -3.97 -5.05 19.70
N SER A 139 -5.03 -5.28 18.91
CA SER A 139 -6.01 -6.34 19.13
C SER A 139 -6.75 -6.73 17.85
N LEU A 140 -7.39 -7.90 17.85
CA LEU A 140 -8.28 -8.34 16.79
C LEU A 140 -9.45 -7.37 16.58
N GLU A 141 -10.00 -6.79 17.66
CA GLU A 141 -11.07 -5.80 17.57
C GLU A 141 -10.61 -4.55 16.82
N GLU A 142 -9.43 -4.02 17.17
CA GLU A 142 -8.85 -2.88 16.47
C GLU A 142 -8.54 -3.21 15.02
N TRP A 143 -7.93 -4.38 14.76
CA TRP A 143 -7.70 -4.84 13.40
C TRP A 143 -9.00 -5.02 12.62
N ARG A 144 -10.14 -5.31 13.24
CA ARG A 144 -11.45 -5.43 12.58
C ARG A 144 -12.18 -4.11 12.41
N ARG A 145 -11.97 -3.13 13.29
CA ARG A 145 -12.59 -1.80 13.21
C ARG A 145 -12.36 -1.20 11.83
N GLU A 146 -13.42 -0.66 11.23
CA GLU A 146 -13.31 0.06 9.97
C GLU A 146 -12.92 1.51 10.25
N THR A 147 -11.72 1.89 9.81
CA THR A 147 -11.25 3.28 9.75
C THR A 147 -11.31 3.76 8.30
N PRO A 148 -11.31 5.08 8.03
CA PRO A 148 -11.33 5.62 6.67
C PRO A 148 -10.27 5.03 5.72
N GLY A 149 -9.03 4.94 6.16
CA GLY A 149 -7.92 4.33 5.40
C GLY A 149 -8.11 2.84 5.21
N LYS A 150 -8.59 2.12 6.24
CA LYS A 150 -8.90 0.70 6.07
C LYS A 150 -10.06 0.48 5.09
N MET A 151 -11.09 1.32 5.10
CA MET A 151 -12.16 1.25 4.09
C MET A 151 -11.59 1.37 2.68
N ILE A 152 -10.65 2.29 2.46
CA ILE A 152 -9.97 2.48 1.16
C ILE A 152 -9.10 1.27 0.83
N ASP A 153 -8.26 0.79 1.74
CA ASP A 153 -7.43 -0.41 1.59
C ASP A 153 -8.25 -1.64 1.18
N LEU A 154 -9.40 -1.86 1.83
CA LEU A 154 -10.31 -2.95 1.48
C LEU A 154 -10.84 -2.85 0.04
N THR A 155 -11.02 -1.64 -0.49
CA THR A 155 -11.43 -1.47 -1.90
C THR A 155 -10.37 -1.92 -2.91
N LEU A 156 -9.11 -2.05 -2.50
CA LEU A 156 -8.02 -2.53 -3.35
C LEU A 156 -8.00 -4.06 -3.47
N LYS A 157 -8.65 -4.76 -2.52
CA LYS A 157 -8.65 -6.23 -2.37
C LYS A 157 -9.80 -6.92 -3.11
N VAL A 158 -10.69 -6.16 -3.72
CA VAL A 158 -11.80 -6.67 -4.54
C VAL A 158 -11.29 -7.26 -5.86
N HIS A 159 -12.11 -8.12 -6.46
CA HIS A 159 -11.88 -8.53 -7.83
C HIS A 159 -12.15 -7.37 -8.81
N PHE A 160 -11.13 -7.02 -9.61
CA PHE A 160 -11.24 -6.11 -10.76
C PHE A 160 -11.24 -6.90 -12.07
N SER A 161 -11.98 -6.41 -13.07
CA SER A 161 -12.05 -7.06 -14.38
C SER A 161 -10.74 -6.96 -15.18
N SER A 162 -9.91 -5.97 -14.88
CA SER A 162 -8.60 -5.77 -15.50
C SER A 162 -7.67 -4.95 -14.60
N ALA A 163 -6.36 -5.06 -14.85
CA ALA A 163 -5.35 -4.25 -14.16
C ALA A 163 -5.55 -2.74 -14.39
N GLU A 164 -6.07 -2.34 -15.55
CA GLU A 164 -6.34 -0.93 -15.84
C GLU A 164 -7.55 -0.40 -15.06
N GLU A 165 -8.59 -1.22 -14.83
CA GLU A 165 -9.71 -0.84 -13.97
C GLU A 165 -9.23 -0.59 -12.52
N GLN A 166 -8.38 -1.48 -12.00
CA GLN A 166 -7.76 -1.33 -10.67
C GLN A 166 -6.90 -0.05 -10.62
N ALA A 167 -6.02 0.14 -11.60
CA ALA A 167 -5.17 1.32 -11.67
C ALA A 167 -5.99 2.62 -11.77
N SER A 168 -7.09 2.62 -12.52
CA SER A 168 -8.01 3.75 -12.62
C SER A 168 -8.69 4.07 -11.29
N HIS A 169 -9.15 3.04 -10.57
CA HIS A 169 -9.70 3.19 -9.22
C HIS A 169 -8.67 3.84 -8.27
N MET A 170 -7.46 3.30 -8.22
CA MET A 170 -6.39 3.83 -7.37
C MET A 170 -6.01 5.27 -7.74
N ARG A 171 -5.90 5.60 -9.04
CA ARG A 171 -5.64 6.98 -9.48
C ARG A 171 -6.74 7.96 -9.06
N ASN A 172 -8.00 7.53 -9.05
CA ASN A 172 -9.10 8.35 -8.54
C ASN A 172 -8.95 8.58 -7.03
N VAL A 173 -8.62 7.54 -6.25
CA VAL A 173 -8.35 7.69 -4.81
C VAL A 173 -7.19 8.67 -4.55
N VAL A 174 -6.06 8.52 -5.26
CA VAL A 174 -4.91 9.44 -5.15
C VAL A 174 -5.33 10.88 -5.43
N ARG A 175 -6.13 11.11 -6.48
CA ARG A 175 -6.61 12.45 -6.84
C ARG A 175 -7.47 13.06 -5.72
N GLU A 176 -8.36 12.28 -5.12
CA GLU A 176 -9.23 12.81 -4.05
C GLU A 176 -8.46 13.02 -2.74
N LEU A 177 -7.55 12.10 -2.35
CA LEU A 177 -6.70 12.27 -1.16
C LEU A 177 -5.74 13.45 -1.27
N ARG A 178 -5.33 13.81 -2.49
CA ARG A 178 -4.49 14.99 -2.73
C ARG A 178 -5.12 16.26 -2.16
N ASP A 179 -6.44 16.38 -2.28
CA ASP A 179 -7.17 17.63 -2.06
C ASP A 179 -8.19 17.56 -0.91
N ARG A 180 -8.45 16.38 -0.34
CA ARG A 180 -9.50 16.17 0.68
C ARG A 180 -9.05 15.29 1.85
N PRO A 181 -9.64 15.47 3.05
CA PRO A 181 -9.46 14.55 4.17
C PRO A 181 -9.88 13.12 3.84
N ILE A 182 -9.18 12.16 4.43
CA ILE A 182 -9.42 10.73 4.18
C ILE A 182 -10.83 10.27 4.57
N GLU A 183 -11.46 10.90 5.56
CA GLU A 183 -12.85 10.67 5.91
C GLU A 183 -13.78 10.95 4.75
N GLU A 184 -13.66 12.12 4.12
CA GLU A 184 -14.51 12.47 2.99
C GLU A 184 -14.28 11.49 1.84
N VAL A 185 -13.01 11.19 1.53
CA VAL A 185 -12.66 10.26 0.46
C VAL A 185 -13.25 8.87 0.71
N SER A 186 -13.17 8.38 1.94
CA SER A 186 -13.73 7.08 2.33
C SER A 186 -15.23 7.00 2.06
N GLN A 187 -15.96 8.12 2.15
CA GLN A 187 -17.41 8.18 1.97
C GLN A 187 -17.85 8.46 0.52
N LEU A 188 -16.92 8.71 -0.41
CA LEU A 188 -17.28 8.95 -1.81
C LEU A 188 -17.96 7.72 -2.44
N ASP A 189 -18.95 7.96 -3.29
CA ASP A 189 -19.77 6.91 -3.91
C ASP A 189 -18.96 5.79 -4.55
N PHE A 190 -17.86 6.12 -5.25
CA PHE A 190 -17.05 5.11 -5.93
C PHE A 190 -16.27 4.23 -4.94
N VAL A 191 -15.85 4.79 -3.79
CA VAL A 191 -15.23 4.04 -2.70
C VAL A 191 -16.27 3.18 -2.01
N GLN A 192 -17.42 3.74 -1.64
CA GLN A 192 -18.50 3.03 -0.97
C GLN A 192 -19.08 1.88 -1.80
N ARG A 193 -19.24 2.07 -3.12
CA ARG A 193 -19.64 0.99 -4.03
C ARG A 193 -18.65 -0.17 -4.00
N ARG A 194 -17.35 0.13 -4.01
CA ARG A 194 -16.30 -0.89 -4.02
C ARG A 194 -16.13 -1.56 -2.65
N LEU A 195 -16.28 -0.82 -1.56
CA LEU A 195 -16.33 -1.36 -0.20
C LEU A 195 -17.51 -2.31 -0.01
N LYS A 196 -18.69 -1.96 -0.54
CA LYS A 196 -19.85 -2.88 -0.54
C LYS A 196 -19.53 -4.18 -1.28
N GLN A 197 -18.92 -4.08 -2.47
CA GLN A 197 -18.47 -5.25 -3.22
C GLN A 197 -17.50 -6.12 -2.39
N TYR A 198 -16.51 -5.51 -1.74
CA TYR A 198 -15.58 -6.23 -0.87
C TYR A 198 -16.31 -6.99 0.25
N ARG A 199 -17.25 -6.35 0.96
CA ARG A 199 -18.00 -7.00 2.04
C ARG A 199 -18.82 -8.20 1.56
N GLU A 200 -19.41 -8.11 0.37
CA GLU A 200 -20.13 -9.23 -0.24
C GLU A 200 -19.17 -10.37 -0.62
N GLU A 201 -17.99 -10.06 -1.16
CA GLU A 201 -16.94 -11.04 -1.46
C GLU A 201 -16.39 -11.69 -0.17
N GLU A 202 -16.10 -10.90 0.87
CA GLU A 202 -15.66 -11.38 2.19
C GLU A 202 -16.68 -12.34 2.80
N GLY A 203 -17.97 -11.98 2.77
CA GLY A 203 -19.03 -12.86 3.25
C GLY A 203 -19.09 -14.21 2.53
N ARG A 204 -18.89 -14.22 1.20
CA ARG A 204 -18.80 -15.46 0.41
C ARG A 204 -17.56 -16.27 0.76
N MET A 205 -16.39 -15.63 0.88
CA MET A 205 -15.15 -16.29 1.28
C MET A 205 -15.27 -16.92 2.66
N LEU A 206 -15.79 -16.19 3.65
CA LEU A 206 -16.01 -16.71 5.00
C LEU A 206 -16.95 -17.92 5.02
N LYS A 207 -17.97 -17.93 4.16
CA LYS A 207 -18.86 -19.10 4.02
C LYS A 207 -18.09 -20.31 3.50
N VAL A 208 -17.34 -20.15 2.40
CA VAL A 208 -16.52 -21.23 1.81
C VAL A 208 -15.52 -21.76 2.84
N ILE A 209 -14.84 -20.89 3.57
CA ILE A 209 -13.87 -21.30 4.59
C ILE A 209 -14.56 -22.12 5.68
N ARG A 210 -15.71 -21.68 6.22
CA ARG A 210 -16.44 -22.45 7.24
C ARG A 210 -16.88 -23.83 6.73
N ASP A 211 -17.36 -23.89 5.51
CA ASP A 211 -17.92 -25.11 4.92
C ASP A 211 -16.81 -26.10 4.48
N SER A 212 -15.57 -25.65 4.39
CA SER A 212 -14.47 -26.39 3.76
C SER A 212 -13.19 -26.41 4.59
N SER A 213 -13.25 -26.09 5.89
CA SER A 213 -12.08 -26.15 6.77
C SER A 213 -12.23 -27.10 7.95
N TYR A 214 -11.10 -27.68 8.36
CA TYR A 214 -11.01 -28.61 9.47
C TYR A 214 -9.62 -28.57 10.12
N PHE A 215 -9.53 -29.11 11.34
CA PHE A 215 -8.25 -29.38 12.00
C PHE A 215 -7.85 -30.83 11.77
N ILE A 216 -6.58 -31.06 11.47
CA ILE A 216 -6.04 -32.41 11.27
C ILE A 216 -6.07 -33.15 12.62
N GLU A 217 -6.46 -34.43 12.63
CA GLU A 217 -6.59 -35.22 13.87
C GLU A 217 -5.29 -35.32 14.67
N GLN A 218 -4.14 -35.35 14.01
CA GLN A 218 -2.82 -35.39 14.65
C GLN A 218 -2.43 -34.05 15.30
N ASP A 219 -3.09 -32.96 14.97
CA ASP A 219 -2.90 -31.64 15.58
C ASP A 219 -3.83 -31.49 16.79
N GLU A 220 -3.47 -32.17 17.89
CA GLU A 220 -4.25 -32.16 19.14
C GLU A 220 -4.45 -30.75 19.70
N LYS A 221 -3.54 -29.83 19.40
CA LYS A 221 -3.57 -28.45 19.87
C LYS A 221 -4.36 -27.51 18.96
N ARG A 222 -4.79 -27.97 17.78
CA ARG A 222 -5.51 -27.16 16.78
C ARG A 222 -4.74 -25.90 16.39
N GLU A 223 -3.43 -26.03 16.25
CA GLU A 223 -2.54 -24.94 15.83
C GLU A 223 -2.66 -24.65 14.32
N ILE A 224 -3.15 -25.60 13.51
CA ILE A 224 -3.19 -25.51 12.05
C ILE A 224 -4.59 -25.84 11.53
N VAL A 225 -5.26 -24.83 10.96
CA VAL A 225 -6.49 -25.05 10.20
C VAL A 225 -6.17 -25.34 8.73
N VAL A 226 -6.80 -26.38 8.17
CA VAL A 226 -6.71 -26.75 6.76
C VAL A 226 -7.99 -26.34 6.06
N ILE A 227 -7.89 -25.64 4.92
CA ILE A 227 -8.99 -25.31 4.02
C ILE A 227 -8.92 -26.26 2.81
N ASP A 228 -9.76 -27.28 2.78
CA ASP A 228 -9.82 -28.25 1.68
C ASP A 228 -10.80 -27.82 0.59
N LEU A 229 -10.23 -27.34 -0.52
CA LEU A 229 -10.98 -26.89 -1.69
C LEU A 229 -11.09 -27.96 -2.79
N THR A 230 -10.63 -29.19 -2.54
CA THR A 230 -10.59 -30.26 -3.56
C THR A 230 -11.98 -30.67 -4.05
N SER A 231 -13.03 -30.41 -3.26
CA SER A 231 -14.42 -30.67 -3.61
C SER A 231 -14.99 -29.69 -4.65
N TYR A 232 -14.33 -28.56 -4.90
CA TYR A 232 -14.80 -27.55 -5.84
C TYR A 232 -14.27 -27.80 -7.27
N GLN A 233 -15.17 -27.87 -8.25
CA GLN A 233 -14.81 -28.01 -9.67
C GLN A 233 -13.95 -26.86 -10.20
N ARG A 234 -14.15 -25.65 -9.65
CA ARG A 234 -13.31 -24.48 -9.90
C ARG A 234 -12.87 -23.94 -8.56
N ARG A 235 -11.56 -23.77 -8.37
CA ARG A 235 -11.00 -23.24 -7.13
C ARG A 235 -11.63 -21.86 -6.86
N PRO A 236 -12.32 -21.67 -5.72
CA PRO A 236 -12.84 -20.37 -5.35
C PRO A 236 -11.68 -19.39 -5.13
N LEU A 237 -11.93 -18.09 -5.33
CA LEU A 237 -11.01 -17.06 -4.88
C LEU A 237 -11.22 -16.85 -3.38
N LEU A 238 -10.15 -16.98 -2.58
CA LEU A 238 -10.19 -16.73 -1.15
C LEU A 238 -8.94 -16.02 -0.64
N ILE A 239 -9.14 -15.23 0.41
CA ILE A 239 -8.08 -14.75 1.28
C ILE A 239 -8.01 -15.75 2.44
N LYS A 240 -7.08 -16.72 2.37
CA LYS A 240 -6.98 -17.80 3.37
C LYS A 240 -6.85 -17.31 4.81
N ASN A 241 -6.20 -16.16 5.02
CA ASN A 241 -6.02 -15.57 6.36
C ASN A 241 -7.35 -15.16 7.01
N LEU A 242 -8.45 -15.07 6.26
CA LEU A 242 -9.79 -14.92 6.85
C LEU A 242 -10.19 -16.11 7.73
N ALA A 243 -9.55 -17.27 7.60
CA ALA A 243 -9.77 -18.40 8.51
C ALA A 243 -9.39 -18.07 9.95
N LEU A 244 -8.41 -17.18 10.18
CA LEU A 244 -8.04 -16.72 11.52
C LEU A 244 -9.14 -15.87 12.19
N LEU A 245 -10.14 -15.41 11.44
CA LEU A 245 -11.34 -14.77 12.00
C LEU A 245 -12.34 -15.80 12.53
N ILE A 246 -12.32 -17.01 11.99
CA ILE A 246 -13.21 -18.10 12.37
C ILE A 246 -12.55 -18.93 13.48
N TYR A 247 -11.22 -19.11 13.39
CA TYR A 247 -10.39 -19.90 14.29
C TYR A 247 -9.25 -19.01 14.85
N PRO A 248 -9.54 -18.07 15.75
CA PRO A 248 -8.54 -17.14 16.29
C PRO A 248 -7.45 -17.84 17.12
N GLU A 249 -7.68 -19.07 17.57
CA GLU A 249 -6.72 -19.91 18.28
C GLU A 249 -5.67 -20.55 17.37
N ALA A 250 -5.94 -20.62 16.06
CA ALA A 250 -5.01 -21.22 15.11
C ALA A 250 -3.77 -20.35 14.92
N LEU A 251 -2.60 -20.99 14.85
CA LEU A 251 -1.31 -20.33 14.60
C LEU A 251 -1.01 -20.25 13.10
N SER A 252 -1.64 -21.09 12.29
CA SER A 252 -1.40 -21.14 10.84
C SER A 252 -2.61 -21.64 10.05
N VAL A 253 -2.64 -21.29 8.77
CA VAL A 253 -3.66 -21.68 7.80
C VAL A 253 -3.01 -22.34 6.59
N LEU A 254 -3.41 -23.57 6.31
CA LEU A 254 -3.08 -24.31 5.09
C LEU A 254 -4.29 -24.31 4.15
N GLU A 255 -4.03 -24.20 2.85
CA GLU A 255 -5.03 -24.28 1.76
C GLU A 255 -4.48 -25.14 0.64
#